data_AF-A0A1G0FVA4-F1
#
_entry.id   AF-A0A1G0FVA4-F1
#
_cell.length_a   1.000
_cell.length_b   1.000
_cell.length_c   1.000
_cell.angle_alpha   90.00
_cell.angle_beta   90.00
_cell.angle_gamma   90.00
#
_symmetry.space_group_name_H-M   'P 1'
#
loop_
_entity.id
_entity.type
_entity.pdbx_description
1 polymer ?
#
loop_
_entity_poly.entity_id
_entity_poly.type
_entity_poly.pdbx_seq_one_letter_code
_entity_poly.pdbx_strand_id
1 'polypeptide(L)'
;MALDNITILGYAWPKWMPPRRDSREIWLLNQGYRLPWVDMNGVDRWFEMHRREKLETDKHASTHIPWLKEEHPFPIFMTQRWEDFPSSVEYPLDEVSNELLGGFIRRIPSTTSPDDEAAQRYYFSCSFTYMLALAIYMRPACITLSGVEMLAPREAWMEAPGVEFWLGIAVANGIYVRLPDQSRLLWRHLYGYEKRLPPAWLSDDVAREVFFDDQRMERDTSIPSFYNVNYEKQTTVPNKDYGPRGSTDSGGVK
;
A
#
# COMPACT_ATOMS: atom_id res chain seq x y z
N MET A 1 12.46 -21.62 7.63
CA MET A 1 13.50 -20.70 7.12
C MET A 1 13.17 -19.31 7.61
N ALA A 2 14.16 -18.47 7.90
CA ALA A 2 13.89 -17.05 8.18
C ALA A 2 13.42 -16.36 6.89
N LEU A 3 12.46 -15.43 6.99
CA LEU A 3 11.99 -14.67 5.83
C LEU A 3 13.01 -13.60 5.45
N ASP A 4 13.48 -13.62 4.20
CA ASP A 4 14.40 -12.62 3.67
C ASP A 4 13.68 -11.33 3.33
N ASN A 5 12.47 -11.43 2.75
CA ASN A 5 11.76 -10.27 2.24
C ASN A 5 10.25 -10.43 2.33
N ILE A 6 9.56 -9.38 2.75
CA ILE A 6 8.13 -9.22 2.53
C ILE A 6 7.92 -8.07 1.56
N THR A 7 7.22 -8.33 0.45
CA THR A 7 6.90 -7.31 -0.55
C THR A 7 5.42 -6.96 -0.47
N ILE A 8 5.13 -5.71 -0.12
CA ILE A 8 3.79 -5.15 -0.05
C ILE A 8 3.50 -4.43 -1.36
N LEU A 9 2.46 -4.89 -2.06
CA LEU A 9 2.05 -4.38 -3.35
C LEU A 9 0.85 -3.42 -3.18
N GLY A 10 0.93 -2.27 -3.86
CA GLY A 10 -0.15 -1.31 -4.03
C GLY A 10 -0.52 -1.14 -5.51
N TYR A 11 -1.28 -0.08 -5.81
CA TYR A 11 -1.91 0.12 -7.11
C TYR A 11 -1.12 1.07 -8.03
N ALA A 12 -0.35 1.98 -7.44
CA ALA A 12 0.26 3.12 -8.12
C ALA A 12 1.52 2.73 -8.90
N TRP A 13 2.04 3.63 -9.73
CA TRP A 13 3.40 3.52 -10.28
C TRP A 13 4.34 4.38 -9.43
N PRO A 14 5.60 3.96 -9.20
CA PRO A 14 6.26 2.77 -9.74
C PRO A 14 5.83 1.45 -9.08
N LYS A 15 5.55 0.42 -9.89
CA LYS A 15 5.13 -0.90 -9.42
C LYS A 15 5.79 -2.02 -10.21
N TRP A 16 6.02 -3.11 -9.51
CA TRP A 16 6.55 -4.36 -10.00
C TRP A 16 6.26 -5.46 -8.98
N MET A 17 6.14 -6.70 -9.44
CA MET A 17 6.02 -7.87 -8.59
C MET A 17 7.30 -8.70 -8.71
N PRO A 18 7.97 -9.04 -7.60
CA PRO A 18 9.10 -9.96 -7.65
C PRO A 18 8.63 -11.37 -8.02
N PRO A 19 9.49 -12.20 -8.63
CA PRO A 19 9.20 -13.61 -8.77
C PRO A 19 9.09 -14.27 -7.39
N ARG A 20 8.17 -15.24 -7.28
CA ARG A 20 7.95 -16.02 -6.05
C ARG A 20 9.21 -16.79 -5.64
N ARG A 21 9.50 -16.86 -4.34
CA ARG A 21 10.60 -17.62 -3.73
C ARG A 21 10.21 -18.04 -2.31
N ASP A 22 10.69 -19.18 -1.82
CA ASP A 22 10.33 -19.71 -0.49
C ASP A 22 10.72 -18.78 0.68
N SER A 23 11.78 -17.98 0.53
CA SER A 23 12.23 -17.03 1.56
C SER A 23 11.55 -15.66 1.45
N ARG A 24 10.52 -15.51 0.62
CA ARG A 24 9.84 -14.23 0.40
C ARG A 24 8.33 -14.41 0.41
N GLU A 25 7.65 -13.41 0.96
CA GLU A 25 6.19 -13.32 0.84
C GLU A 25 5.79 -12.09 0.00
N ILE A 26 4.69 -12.22 -0.75
CA ILE A 26 4.09 -11.14 -1.51
C ILE A 26 2.67 -10.89 -1.01
N TRP A 27 2.42 -9.65 -0.58
CA TRP A 27 1.18 -9.26 0.08
C TRP A 27 0.41 -8.26 -0.77
N LEU A 28 -0.91 -8.44 -0.85
CA LEU A 28 -1.82 -7.60 -1.61
C LEU A 28 -3.07 -7.29 -0.79
N LEU A 29 -3.94 -6.42 -1.29
CA LEU A 29 -5.11 -5.95 -0.55
C LEU A 29 -6.31 -5.65 -1.45
N ASN A 30 -7.47 -5.54 -0.82
CA ASN A 30 -8.74 -5.06 -1.39
C ASN A 30 -9.05 -5.74 -2.73
N GLN A 31 -9.26 -4.96 -3.81
CA GLN A 31 -9.54 -5.45 -5.15
C GLN A 31 -8.27 -5.65 -6.01
N GLY A 32 -7.12 -5.91 -5.38
CA GLY A 32 -5.84 -6.10 -6.05
C GLY A 32 -5.84 -7.23 -7.09
N TYR A 33 -6.76 -8.19 -6.98
CA TYR A 33 -6.88 -9.32 -7.92
C TYR A 33 -7.32 -8.88 -9.33
N ARG A 34 -7.80 -7.64 -9.46
CA ARG A 34 -8.16 -7.03 -10.74
C ARG A 34 -6.96 -6.44 -11.48
N LEU A 35 -5.78 -6.42 -10.86
CA LEU A 35 -4.58 -5.83 -11.43
C LEU A 35 -3.94 -6.80 -12.43
N PRO A 36 -3.90 -6.48 -13.74
CA PRO A 36 -3.45 -7.42 -14.76
C PRO A 36 -1.95 -7.74 -14.72
N TRP A 37 -1.18 -7.02 -13.91
CA TRP A 37 0.27 -7.19 -13.75
C TRP A 37 0.64 -8.07 -12.54
N VAL A 38 -0.35 -8.46 -11.73
CA VAL A 38 -0.16 -9.33 -10.56
C VAL A 38 -0.39 -10.77 -10.98
N ASP A 39 0.55 -11.65 -10.66
CA ASP A 39 0.35 -13.09 -10.71
C ASP A 39 -0.24 -13.58 -9.38
N MET A 40 -1.52 -13.93 -9.37
CA MET A 40 -2.22 -14.37 -8.16
C MET A 40 -1.62 -15.64 -7.54
N ASN A 41 -0.91 -16.47 -8.30
CA ASN A 41 -0.22 -17.65 -7.76
C ASN A 41 1.01 -17.29 -6.92
N GLY A 42 1.47 -16.04 -7.02
CA GLY A 42 2.59 -15.52 -6.26
C GLY A 42 2.20 -14.87 -4.94
N VAL A 43 0.91 -14.72 -4.63
CA VAL A 43 0.43 -14.00 -3.44
C VAL A 43 0.36 -14.94 -2.24
N ASP A 44 0.95 -14.54 -1.12
CA ASP A 44 1.01 -15.35 0.10
C ASP A 44 0.05 -14.84 1.20
N ARG A 45 -0.31 -13.56 1.20
CA ARG A 45 -1.30 -12.97 2.15
C ARG A 45 -2.12 -11.86 1.51
N TRP A 46 -3.37 -11.76 1.96
CA TRP A 46 -4.29 -10.71 1.52
C TRP A 46 -4.81 -9.88 2.68
N PHE A 47 -5.17 -8.62 2.43
CA PHE A 47 -5.71 -7.72 3.43
C PHE A 47 -7.00 -7.07 2.92
N GLU A 48 -8.06 -7.16 3.70
CA GLU A 48 -9.32 -6.45 3.50
C GLU A 48 -9.74 -5.84 4.85
N MET A 49 -9.16 -4.68 5.15
CA MET A 49 -9.34 -4.00 6.44
C MET A 49 -10.55 -3.06 6.47
N HIS A 50 -11.34 -2.98 5.39
CA HIS A 50 -12.58 -2.22 5.43
C HIS A 50 -13.59 -2.91 6.35
N ARG A 51 -14.34 -2.10 7.11
CA ARG A 51 -15.51 -2.60 7.83
C ARG A 51 -16.51 -3.21 6.84
N ARG A 52 -17.24 -4.24 7.26
CA ARG A 52 -18.23 -4.93 6.42
C ARG A 52 -19.26 -3.98 5.79
N GLU A 53 -19.77 -3.02 6.55
CA GLU A 53 -20.70 -1.99 6.07
C GLU A 53 -20.13 -1.21 4.87
N LYS A 54 -18.83 -0.90 4.91
CA LYS A 54 -18.14 -0.20 3.83
C LYS A 54 -17.93 -1.10 2.62
N LEU A 55 -17.61 -2.38 2.84
CA LEU A 55 -17.45 -3.38 1.79
C LEU A 55 -18.77 -3.61 1.03
N GLU A 56 -19.89 -3.68 1.74
CA GLU A 56 -21.24 -3.91 1.18
C GLU A 56 -21.78 -2.71 0.41
N THR A 57 -21.36 -1.49 0.78
CA THR A 57 -21.75 -0.24 0.10
C THR A 57 -20.73 0.22 -0.94
N ASP A 58 -19.64 -0.53 -1.14
CA ASP A 58 -18.65 -0.17 -2.16
C ASP A 58 -19.22 -0.33 -3.58
N LYS A 59 -18.82 0.55 -4.50
CA LYS A 59 -19.22 0.50 -5.91
C LYS A 59 -18.84 -0.82 -6.61
N HIS A 60 -17.92 -1.58 -6.05
CA HIS A 60 -17.47 -2.88 -6.57
C HIS A 60 -17.97 -4.07 -5.74
N ALA A 61 -18.84 -3.85 -4.75
CA ALA A 61 -19.38 -4.89 -3.87
C ALA A 61 -19.94 -6.09 -4.65
N SER A 62 -20.65 -5.84 -5.75
CA SER A 62 -21.25 -6.88 -6.62
C SER A 62 -20.24 -7.84 -7.25
N THR A 63 -18.96 -7.46 -7.31
CA THR A 63 -17.87 -8.30 -7.83
C THR A 63 -16.90 -8.74 -6.75
N HIS A 64 -16.69 -7.90 -5.73
CA HIS A 64 -15.69 -8.15 -4.71
C HIS A 64 -16.18 -9.09 -3.61
N ILE A 65 -17.43 -8.95 -3.17
CA ILE A 65 -18.00 -9.84 -2.16
C ILE A 65 -18.06 -11.29 -2.67
N PRO A 66 -18.53 -11.59 -3.89
CA PRO A 66 -18.46 -12.95 -4.42
C PRO A 66 -17.03 -13.51 -4.41
N TRP A 67 -16.03 -12.71 -4.79
CA TRP A 67 -14.63 -13.13 -4.75
C TRP A 67 -14.16 -13.46 -3.32
N LEU A 68 -14.54 -12.67 -2.31
CA LEU A 68 -14.21 -12.96 -0.90
C LEU A 68 -14.91 -14.23 -0.36
N LYS A 69 -16.02 -14.66 -0.98
CA LYS A 69 -16.74 -15.89 -0.62
C LYS A 69 -16.11 -17.15 -1.21
N GLU A 70 -15.19 -17.00 -2.16
CA GLU A 70 -14.42 -18.12 -2.71
C GLU A 70 -13.36 -18.60 -1.70
N GLU A 71 -12.93 -19.85 -1.83
CA GLU A 71 -11.79 -20.38 -1.08
C GLU A 71 -10.48 -19.96 -1.75
N HIS A 72 -9.62 -19.28 -0.99
CA HIS A 72 -8.31 -18.81 -1.43
C HIS A 72 -7.19 -19.61 -0.76
N PRO A 73 -6.05 -19.82 -1.45
CA PRO A 73 -4.90 -20.55 -0.92
C PRO A 73 -4.09 -19.75 0.12
N PHE A 74 -4.50 -18.51 0.41
CA PHE A 74 -3.86 -17.60 1.35
C PHE A 74 -4.88 -17.04 2.35
N PRO A 75 -4.44 -16.64 3.56
CA PRO A 75 -5.31 -15.95 4.51
C PRO A 75 -5.68 -14.54 4.03
N ILE A 76 -6.92 -14.15 4.29
CA ILE A 76 -7.43 -12.79 4.09
C ILE A 76 -7.60 -12.13 5.46
N PHE A 77 -6.67 -11.26 5.83
CA PHE A 77 -6.74 -10.52 7.08
C PHE A 77 -7.84 -9.47 7.03
N MET A 78 -8.74 -9.51 8.02
CA MET A 78 -9.84 -8.56 8.20
C MET A 78 -9.94 -8.14 9.65
N THR A 79 -10.84 -7.21 9.97
CA THR A 79 -11.06 -6.74 11.35
C THR A 79 -11.64 -7.81 12.27
N GLN A 80 -12.22 -8.87 11.71
CA GLN A 80 -12.70 -10.07 12.42
C GLN A 80 -12.83 -11.22 11.42
N ARG A 81 -12.90 -12.46 11.91
CA ARG A 81 -13.27 -13.62 11.08
C ARG A 81 -14.75 -13.54 10.69
N TRP A 82 -15.05 -13.82 9.42
CA TRP A 82 -16.41 -13.89 8.89
C TRP A 82 -16.70 -15.30 8.37
N GLU A 83 -17.79 -15.90 8.84
CA GLU A 83 -18.15 -17.28 8.45
C GLU A 83 -18.41 -17.41 6.94
N ASP A 84 -18.95 -16.37 6.30
CA ASP A 84 -19.25 -16.36 4.88
C ASP A 84 -18.04 -16.06 3.98
N PHE A 85 -16.90 -15.66 4.56
CA PHE A 85 -15.62 -15.50 3.86
C PHE A 85 -14.65 -16.59 4.33
N PRO A 86 -14.57 -17.75 3.66
CA PRO A 86 -13.94 -18.96 4.20
C PRO A 86 -12.45 -18.80 4.50
N SER A 87 -11.74 -17.97 3.73
CA SER A 87 -10.31 -17.67 3.93
C SER A 87 -10.06 -16.45 4.84
N SER A 88 -11.10 -15.85 5.43
CA SER A 88 -10.93 -14.72 6.34
C SER A 88 -10.32 -15.14 7.68
N VAL A 89 -9.37 -14.33 8.14
CA VAL A 89 -8.76 -14.44 9.46
C VAL A 89 -8.80 -13.08 10.15
N GLU A 90 -9.00 -13.09 11.46
CA GLU A 90 -8.92 -11.88 12.27
C GLU A 90 -7.47 -11.38 12.30
N TYR A 91 -7.28 -10.08 12.08
CA TYR A 91 -5.99 -9.43 12.19
C TYR A 91 -5.57 -9.38 13.67
N PRO A 92 -4.33 -9.80 14.02
CA PRO A 92 -3.82 -9.81 15.39
C PRO A 92 -3.48 -8.39 15.88
N LEU A 93 -4.49 -7.54 16.03
CA LEU A 93 -4.32 -6.11 16.30
C LEU A 93 -3.63 -5.88 17.64
N ASP A 94 -4.09 -6.58 18.67
CA ASP A 94 -3.58 -6.41 20.03
C ASP A 94 -2.17 -6.96 20.18
N GLU A 95 -1.88 -8.16 19.66
CA GLU A 95 -0.53 -8.72 19.74
C GLU A 95 0.49 -7.86 19.00
N VAL A 96 0.18 -7.46 17.76
CA VAL A 96 1.09 -6.63 16.94
C VAL A 96 1.30 -5.25 17.59
N SER A 97 0.24 -4.64 18.12
CA SER A 97 0.34 -3.31 18.72
C SER A 97 1.08 -3.34 20.05
N ASN A 98 0.79 -4.31 20.91
CA ASN A 98 1.46 -4.44 22.21
C ASN A 98 2.97 -4.67 22.03
N GLU A 99 3.37 -5.48 21.05
CA GLU A 99 4.78 -5.75 20.76
C GLU A 99 5.50 -4.53 20.17
N LEU A 100 4.90 -3.85 19.18
CA LEU A 100 5.61 -2.85 18.38
C LEU A 100 5.47 -1.42 18.87
N LEU A 101 4.39 -1.11 19.61
CA LEU A 101 4.11 0.23 20.10
C LEU A 101 4.43 0.39 21.59
N GLY A 102 4.51 -0.70 22.34
CA GLY A 102 4.83 -0.66 23.78
C GLY A 102 3.95 0.33 24.54
N GLY A 103 4.59 1.33 25.18
CA GLY A 103 3.92 2.39 25.94
C GLY A 103 3.43 3.59 25.11
N PHE A 104 3.40 3.49 23.78
CA PHE A 104 2.96 4.59 22.92
C PHE A 104 1.48 4.92 23.14
N ILE A 105 1.20 6.21 23.38
CA ILE A 105 -0.15 6.75 23.50
C ILE A 105 -0.30 7.83 22.44
N ARG A 106 -1.21 7.61 21.48
CA ARG A 106 -1.41 8.53 20.34
C ARG A 106 -1.94 9.89 20.78
N ARG A 107 -2.90 9.89 21.71
CA ARG A 107 -3.50 11.09 22.30
C ARG A 107 -3.87 10.81 23.74
N ILE A 108 -3.54 11.75 24.61
CA ILE A 108 -4.06 11.82 25.98
C ILE A 108 -5.19 12.84 25.96
N PRO A 109 -6.47 12.44 26.15
CA PRO A 109 -7.54 13.40 26.33
C PRO A 109 -7.23 14.30 27.53
N SER A 110 -7.57 15.59 27.43
CA SER A 110 -7.29 16.59 28.48
C SER A 110 -7.98 16.28 29.82
N THR A 111 -8.92 15.33 29.84
CA THR A 111 -9.75 14.96 30.99
C THR A 111 -9.40 13.60 31.59
N THR A 112 -8.37 12.91 31.11
CA THR A 112 -8.06 11.52 31.52
C THR A 112 -6.60 11.34 31.88
N SER A 113 -6.35 10.48 32.87
CA SER A 113 -5.00 10.05 33.25
C SER A 113 -4.35 9.24 32.11
N PRO A 114 -3.01 9.24 31.97
CA PRO A 114 -2.30 8.34 31.05
C PRO A 114 -2.64 6.85 31.24
N ASP A 115 -3.09 6.48 32.45
CA ASP A 115 -3.46 5.10 32.81
C ASP A 115 -4.91 4.73 32.44
N ASP A 116 -5.67 5.65 31.84
CA ASP A 116 -7.06 5.43 31.48
C ASP A 116 -7.18 4.50 30.26
N GLU A 117 -8.12 3.55 30.31
CA GLU A 117 -8.45 2.65 29.18
C GLU A 117 -8.89 3.44 27.93
N ALA A 118 -9.33 4.69 28.09
CA ALA A 118 -9.67 5.59 26.99
C ALA A 118 -8.47 6.10 26.17
N ALA A 119 -7.22 5.89 26.62
CA ALA A 119 -6.01 6.29 25.90
C ALA A 119 -5.92 5.53 24.55
N GLN A 120 -5.81 6.25 23.44
CA GLN A 120 -5.70 5.62 22.11
C GLN A 120 -4.31 5.01 21.93
N ARG A 121 -4.21 3.68 22.11
CA ARG A 121 -2.97 2.90 22.00
C ARG A 121 -2.65 2.42 20.57
N TYR A 122 -3.60 2.54 19.64
CA TYR A 122 -3.43 2.13 18.25
C TYR A 122 -3.12 3.30 17.32
N TYR A 123 -2.24 3.07 16.34
CA TYR A 123 -1.99 4.04 15.28
C TYR A 123 -1.92 3.37 13.91
N PHE A 124 -3.09 3.24 13.27
CA PHE A 124 -3.26 2.69 11.94
C PHE A 124 -4.12 3.65 11.11
N SER A 125 -3.60 4.12 9.99
CA SER A 125 -4.26 5.15 9.16
C SER A 125 -4.93 4.58 7.91
N CYS A 126 -4.46 3.43 7.41
CA CYS A 126 -4.99 2.76 6.22
C CYS A 126 -4.56 1.27 6.20
N SER A 127 -5.06 0.47 5.25
CA SER A 127 -4.71 -0.95 5.12
C SER A 127 -3.20 -1.21 5.05
N PHE A 128 -2.41 -0.34 4.40
CA PHE A 128 -0.95 -0.48 4.34
C PHE A 128 -0.27 -0.40 5.71
N THR A 129 -0.84 0.33 6.68
CA THR A 129 -0.29 0.37 8.04
C THR A 129 -0.45 -0.96 8.77
N TYR A 130 -1.57 -1.66 8.56
CA TYR A 130 -1.76 -3.02 9.09
C TYR A 130 -0.81 -4.02 8.42
N MET A 131 -0.63 -3.91 7.09
CA MET A 131 0.34 -4.73 6.37
C MET A 131 1.77 -4.49 6.89
N LEU A 132 2.19 -3.23 7.06
CA LEU A 132 3.52 -2.92 7.57
C LEU A 132 3.71 -3.44 8.99
N ALA A 133 2.76 -3.21 9.90
CA ALA A 133 2.89 -3.65 11.29
C ALA A 133 3.00 -5.18 11.40
N LEU A 134 2.16 -5.94 10.67
CA LEU A 134 2.27 -7.39 10.66
C LEU A 134 3.60 -7.87 10.05
N ALA A 135 4.07 -7.21 8.98
CA ALA A 135 5.36 -7.54 8.38
C ALA A 135 6.50 -7.31 9.37
N ILE A 136 6.48 -6.21 10.13
CA ILE A 136 7.49 -5.91 11.16
C ILE A 136 7.43 -6.94 12.28
N TYR A 137 6.23 -7.32 12.72
CA TYR A 137 6.02 -8.35 13.74
C TYR A 137 6.60 -9.71 13.31
N MET A 138 6.57 -10.02 12.01
CA MET A 138 7.19 -11.22 11.42
C MET A 138 8.72 -11.14 11.28
N ARG A 139 9.32 -9.96 11.51
CA ARG A 139 10.77 -9.70 11.53
C ARG A 139 11.55 -10.25 10.32
N PRO A 140 11.15 -9.95 9.06
CA PRO A 140 11.95 -10.29 7.89
C PRO A 140 13.24 -9.47 7.87
N ALA A 141 14.22 -9.89 7.07
CA ALA A 141 15.42 -9.08 6.85
C ALA A 141 15.10 -7.76 6.09
N CYS A 142 14.07 -7.77 5.24
CA CYS A 142 13.68 -6.61 4.44
C CYS A 142 12.16 -6.53 4.23
N ILE A 143 11.64 -5.30 4.19
CA ILE A 143 10.31 -4.97 3.68
C ILE A 143 10.46 -4.12 2.42
N THR A 144 9.80 -4.54 1.34
CA THR A 144 9.75 -3.79 0.07
C THR A 144 8.35 -3.23 -0.13
N LEU A 145 8.23 -1.94 -0.43
CA LEU A 145 6.99 -1.38 -0.97
C LEU A 145 7.07 -1.26 -2.50
N SER A 146 5.98 -1.53 -3.18
CA SER A 146 5.87 -1.41 -4.64
C SER A 146 4.46 -0.96 -5.00
N GLY A 147 4.33 0.20 -5.65
CA GLY A 147 3.03 0.79 -5.97
C GLY A 147 2.28 1.41 -4.79
N VAL A 148 2.97 1.75 -3.70
CA VAL A 148 2.40 2.36 -2.49
C VAL A 148 2.82 3.83 -2.44
N GLU A 149 2.12 4.68 -3.19
CA GLU A 149 2.54 6.07 -3.43
C GLU A 149 1.66 7.13 -2.77
N MET A 150 0.51 6.71 -2.20
CA MET A 150 -0.42 7.58 -1.47
C MET A 150 -0.81 8.85 -2.25
N LEU A 151 -1.17 8.67 -3.54
CA LEU A 151 -1.29 9.77 -4.50
C LEU A 151 -2.53 10.64 -4.30
N ALA A 152 -3.65 10.03 -3.88
CA ALA A 152 -4.88 10.80 -3.72
C ALA A 152 -4.72 11.81 -2.57
N PRO A 153 -5.32 13.02 -2.62
CA PRO A 153 -5.18 14.00 -1.55
C PRO A 153 -5.50 13.43 -0.17
N ARG A 154 -6.59 12.67 -0.04
CA ARG A 154 -6.90 11.98 1.23
C ARG A 154 -5.78 11.06 1.68
N GLU A 155 -5.24 10.24 0.79
CA GLU A 155 -4.14 9.32 1.08
C GLU A 155 -2.89 10.09 1.52
N ALA A 156 -2.49 11.11 0.77
CA ALA A 156 -1.32 11.92 1.06
C ALA A 156 -1.41 12.65 2.42
N TRP A 157 -2.56 13.23 2.74
CA TRP A 157 -2.71 14.07 3.93
C TRP A 157 -3.10 13.29 5.19
N MET A 158 -3.89 12.22 5.04
CA MET A 158 -4.47 11.50 6.18
C MET A 158 -3.85 10.13 6.42
N GLU A 159 -3.34 9.48 5.37
CA GLU A 159 -2.95 8.07 5.43
C GLU A 159 -1.42 7.89 5.38
N ALA A 160 -0.72 8.63 4.51
CA ALA A 160 0.73 8.57 4.33
C ALA A 160 1.54 8.80 5.62
N PRO A 161 1.17 9.73 6.53
CA PRO A 161 1.89 9.89 7.79
C PRO A 161 1.93 8.61 8.64
N GLY A 162 0.86 7.81 8.60
CA GLY A 162 0.85 6.50 9.29
C GLY A 162 1.74 5.48 8.60
N VAL A 163 1.80 5.47 7.27
CA VAL A 163 2.70 4.60 6.51
C VAL A 163 4.16 4.92 6.85
N GLU A 164 4.55 6.21 6.82
CA GLU A 164 5.91 6.65 7.15
C GLU A 164 6.29 6.35 8.61
N PHE A 165 5.35 6.51 9.55
CA PHE A 165 5.55 6.11 10.94
C PHE A 165 5.94 4.63 11.06
N TRP A 166 5.17 3.73 10.43
CA TRP A 166 5.46 2.30 10.48
C TRP A 166 6.74 1.92 9.74
N LEU A 167 7.10 2.62 8.66
CA LEU A 167 8.42 2.46 8.04
C LEU A 167 9.56 2.86 9.00
N GLY A 168 9.37 3.92 9.79
CA GLY A 168 10.28 4.28 10.87
C GLY A 168 10.42 3.18 11.93
N ILE A 169 9.30 2.59 12.36
CA ILE A 169 9.30 1.45 13.29
C ILE A 169 10.03 0.24 12.69
N ALA A 170 9.86 -0.04 11.40
CA ALA A 170 10.59 -1.12 10.72
C ALA A 170 12.12 -0.91 10.80
N VAL A 171 12.58 0.30 10.46
CA VAL A 171 14.00 0.66 10.54
C VAL A 171 14.52 0.55 11.98
N ALA A 172 13.74 1.01 12.97
CA ALA A 172 14.10 0.91 14.39
C ALA A 172 14.23 -0.56 14.87
N ASN A 173 13.51 -1.48 14.24
CA ASN A 173 13.60 -2.92 14.47
C ASN A 173 14.69 -3.63 13.65
N GLY A 174 15.58 -2.87 12.99
CA GLY A 174 16.69 -3.42 12.19
C GLY A 174 16.25 -4.04 10.86
N ILE A 175 15.03 -3.77 10.40
CA ILE A 175 14.50 -4.28 9.14
C ILE A 175 14.89 -3.33 8.01
N TYR A 176 15.48 -3.85 6.93
CA TYR A 176 15.81 -3.03 5.78
C TYR A 176 14.54 -2.62 5.01
N VAL A 177 14.30 -1.33 4.86
CA VAL A 177 13.18 -0.81 4.07
C VAL A 177 13.66 -0.49 2.66
N ARG A 178 12.99 -1.05 1.65
CA ARG A 178 13.24 -0.77 0.24
C ARG A 178 12.03 -0.11 -0.40
N LEU A 179 12.25 1.10 -0.91
CA LEU A 179 11.28 1.87 -1.70
C LEU A 179 11.79 2.02 -3.13
N PRO A 180 10.91 2.19 -4.13
CA PRO A 180 11.32 2.59 -5.47
C PRO A 180 11.96 3.98 -5.47
N ASP A 181 12.89 4.26 -6.39
CA ASP A 181 13.57 5.56 -6.46
C ASP A 181 12.61 6.76 -6.64
N GLN A 182 11.47 6.53 -7.28
CA GLN A 182 10.42 7.53 -7.50
C GLN A 182 9.34 7.54 -6.40
N SER A 183 9.57 6.81 -5.30
CA SER A 183 8.66 6.77 -4.16
C SER A 183 8.40 8.17 -3.62
N ARG A 184 7.14 8.45 -3.32
CA ARG A 184 6.72 9.68 -2.65
C ARG A 184 6.83 9.63 -1.13
N LEU A 185 6.87 8.42 -0.58
CA LEU A 185 7.06 8.18 0.85
C LEU A 185 8.51 8.45 1.26
N LEU A 186 8.69 8.89 2.51
CA LEU A 186 9.98 9.24 3.12
C LEU A 186 10.71 10.30 2.29
N TRP A 187 10.05 11.44 2.16
CA TRP A 187 10.47 12.55 1.31
C TRP A 187 11.99 12.79 1.31
N ARG A 188 12.57 12.86 0.11
CA ARG A 188 14.01 12.67 -0.14
C ARG A 188 14.93 13.81 0.30
N HIS A 189 14.37 14.96 0.63
CA HIS A 189 15.16 16.17 0.88
C HIS A 189 15.87 16.12 2.24
N LEU A 190 17.20 16.12 2.21
CA LEU A 190 18.02 16.21 3.42
C LEU A 190 18.17 17.67 3.88
N TYR A 191 17.35 18.06 4.85
CA TYR A 191 17.32 19.42 5.37
C TYR A 191 18.68 19.90 5.89
N GLY A 192 19.13 21.06 5.40
CA GLY A 192 20.42 21.66 5.76
C GLY A 192 21.62 21.17 4.93
N TYR A 193 21.47 20.12 4.14
CA TYR A 193 22.55 19.55 3.30
C TYR A 193 22.24 19.68 1.81
N GLU A 194 20.97 19.57 1.44
CA GLU A 194 20.52 19.70 0.05
C GLU A 194 19.80 21.02 -0.16
N LYS A 195 19.82 21.51 -1.40
CA LYS A 195 18.97 22.64 -1.78
C LYS A 195 17.53 22.15 -1.83
N ARG A 196 16.65 22.78 -1.04
CA ARG A 196 15.22 22.49 -1.10
C ARG A 196 14.65 23.12 -2.36
N LEU A 197 14.26 22.30 -3.32
CA LEU A 197 13.65 22.76 -4.57
C LEU A 197 12.15 22.46 -4.59
N PRO A 198 11.31 23.41 -5.04
CA PRO A 198 9.91 23.14 -5.30
C PRO A 198 9.76 22.14 -6.45
N PRO A 199 8.88 21.13 -6.33
CA PRO A 199 8.62 20.18 -7.42
C PRO A 199 8.19 20.90 -8.71
N ALA A 200 8.61 20.41 -9.87
CA ALA A 200 8.37 21.05 -11.17
C ALA A 200 6.89 21.20 -11.56
N TRP A 201 6.02 20.42 -10.95
CA TRP A 201 4.57 20.47 -11.18
C TRP A 201 3.82 21.37 -10.20
N LEU A 202 4.50 21.89 -9.16
CA LEU A 202 3.88 22.80 -8.21
C LEU A 202 3.68 24.16 -8.90
N SER A 203 2.47 24.72 -8.84
CA SER A 203 2.21 26.02 -9.44
C SER A 203 3.06 27.11 -8.78
N ASP A 204 3.40 28.14 -9.57
CA ASP A 204 4.23 29.24 -9.09
C ASP A 204 3.66 29.91 -7.85
N ASP A 205 2.34 30.09 -7.79
CA ASP A 205 1.67 30.71 -6.64
C ASP A 205 1.83 29.88 -5.36
N VAL A 206 1.61 28.56 -5.43
CA VAL A 206 1.82 27.69 -4.26
C VAL A 206 3.30 27.61 -3.88
N ALA A 207 4.19 27.61 -4.87
CA ALA A 207 5.63 27.64 -4.61
C ALA A 207 6.05 28.94 -3.90
N ARG A 208 5.42 30.09 -4.21
CA ARG A 208 5.69 31.35 -3.51
C ARG A 208 5.27 31.34 -2.05
N GLU A 209 4.15 30.68 -1.74
CA GLU A 209 3.63 30.57 -0.37
C GLU A 209 4.45 29.59 0.50
N VAL A 210 4.97 28.52 -0.10
CA VAL A 210 5.57 27.40 0.64
C VAL A 210 7.11 27.46 0.67
N PHE A 211 7.76 28.09 -0.32
CA PHE A 211 9.21 28.12 -0.47
C PHE A 211 9.77 29.55 -0.37
N PHE A 212 10.96 29.67 0.20
CA PHE A 212 11.68 30.94 0.28
C PHE A 212 12.13 31.43 -1.11
N ASP A 213 12.38 32.74 -1.26
CA ASP A 213 12.67 33.35 -2.57
C ASP A 213 13.87 32.68 -3.29
N ASP A 214 14.92 32.33 -2.54
CA ASP A 214 16.14 31.67 -3.02
C ASP A 214 15.91 30.23 -3.50
N GLN A 215 14.86 29.58 -3.01
CA GLN A 215 14.49 28.21 -3.38
C GLN A 215 13.67 28.17 -4.67
N ARG A 216 13.05 29.27 -5.08
CA ARG A 216 12.11 29.30 -6.23
C ARG A 216 12.77 29.42 -7.60
N MET A 217 14.06 29.71 -7.66
CA MET A 217 14.77 29.91 -8.92
C MET A 217 14.92 28.64 -9.76
N GLU A 218 14.80 27.48 -9.13
CA GLU A 218 14.97 26.17 -9.75
C GLU A 218 13.80 25.26 -9.37
N ARG A 219 13.57 24.24 -10.20
CA ARG A 219 12.49 23.26 -10.02
C ARG A 219 13.08 21.86 -9.94
N ASP A 220 12.55 21.04 -9.03
CA ASP A 220 12.87 19.62 -9.00
C ASP A 220 12.05 18.86 -10.04
N THR A 221 12.69 18.48 -11.14
CA THR A 221 12.08 17.74 -12.25
C THR A 221 12.03 16.22 -12.02
N SER A 222 12.65 15.73 -10.94
CA SER A 222 12.67 14.30 -10.61
C SER A 222 11.39 13.84 -9.93
N ILE A 223 10.61 14.77 -9.36
CA ILE A 223 9.40 14.46 -8.59
C ILE A 223 8.18 14.46 -9.52
N PRO A 224 7.46 13.33 -9.67
CA PRO A 224 6.25 13.25 -10.49
C PRO A 224 5.10 14.10 -9.93
N SER A 225 4.30 14.69 -10.83
CA SER A 225 3.09 15.45 -10.47
C SER A 225 2.04 14.59 -9.78
N PHE A 226 1.42 15.11 -8.73
CA PHE A 226 0.23 14.51 -8.11
C PHE A 226 -0.90 14.27 -9.14
N TYR A 227 -0.98 15.09 -10.19
CA TYR A 227 -2.06 15.07 -11.18
C TYR A 227 -1.68 14.40 -12.51
N ASN A 228 -0.38 14.31 -12.85
CA ASN A 228 0.06 13.71 -14.12
C ASN A 228 0.39 12.21 -14.00
N VAL A 229 0.35 11.61 -12.80
CA VAL A 229 0.35 10.15 -12.68
C VAL A 229 -1.06 9.67 -13.06
N ASN A 230 -1.30 9.65 -14.37
CA ASN A 230 -2.56 9.28 -15.01
C ASN A 230 -3.15 8.00 -14.39
N TYR A 231 -4.21 8.17 -13.61
CA TYR A 231 -5.21 7.11 -13.40
C TYR A 231 -5.82 6.66 -14.74
N GLU A 232 -5.76 7.49 -15.78
CA GLU A 232 -6.31 7.22 -17.11
C GLU A 232 -5.63 6.08 -17.90
N LYS A 233 -4.44 5.61 -17.49
CA LYS A 233 -3.88 4.36 -18.06
C LYS A 233 -4.44 3.08 -17.41
N GLN A 234 -5.37 3.18 -16.46
CA GLN A 234 -6.07 2.03 -15.88
C GLN A 234 -7.43 1.71 -16.55
N THR A 235 -7.84 2.44 -17.59
CA THR A 235 -9.13 2.23 -18.27
C THR A 235 -9.04 1.85 -19.74
N THR A 236 -7.86 1.50 -20.28
CA THR A 236 -7.85 0.79 -21.58
C THR A 236 -8.40 -0.61 -21.36
N VAL A 237 -9.70 -0.72 -21.59
CA VAL A 237 -10.49 -1.94 -21.74
C VAL A 237 -9.61 -3.05 -22.34
N PRO A 238 -9.51 -4.25 -21.72
CA PRO A 238 -8.87 -5.37 -22.38
C PRO A 238 -9.58 -5.57 -23.71
N ASN A 239 -8.82 -5.53 -24.80
CA ASN A 239 -9.33 -5.80 -26.13
C ASN A 239 -10.13 -7.11 -26.05
N LYS A 240 -11.45 -7.04 -26.32
CA LYS A 240 -12.35 -8.18 -26.35
C LYS A 240 -11.96 -9.05 -27.53
N ASP A 241 -10.96 -9.89 -27.35
CA ASP A 241 -10.57 -10.90 -28.35
C ASP A 241 -9.75 -12.01 -27.68
N TYR A 242 -10.38 -12.69 -26.71
CA TYR A 242 -10.00 -14.06 -26.34
C TYR A 242 -11.12 -15.00 -26.76
N GLY A 243 -11.13 -15.30 -28.07
CA GLY A 243 -11.76 -16.49 -28.64
C GLY A 243 -10.71 -17.23 -29.45
N PRO A 244 -10.70 -18.57 -29.46
CA PRO A 244 -9.71 -19.33 -30.23
C PRO A 244 -9.95 -19.04 -31.71
N ARG A 245 -9.01 -18.33 -32.36
CA ARG A 245 -9.01 -18.19 -33.82
C ARG A 245 -8.71 -19.57 -34.39
N GLY A 246 -9.76 -20.22 -34.89
CA GLY A 246 -9.65 -21.44 -35.68
C GLY A 246 -8.68 -21.22 -36.84
N SER A 247 -7.75 -22.15 -37.00
CA SER A 247 -6.90 -22.27 -38.16
C SER A 247 -7.78 -22.56 -39.38
N THR A 248 -8.02 -21.56 -40.23
CA THR A 248 -8.40 -21.82 -41.62
C THR A 248 -7.13 -21.92 -42.44
N ASP A 249 -6.75 -23.16 -42.67
CA ASP A 249 -5.77 -23.61 -43.64
C ASP A 249 -6.16 -23.07 -45.02
N SER A 250 -5.35 -22.18 -45.59
CA SER A 250 -5.47 -21.77 -46.99
C SER A 250 -4.54 -22.63 -47.84
N GLY A 251 -4.95 -23.88 -48.06
CA GLY A 251 -4.36 -24.76 -49.07
C GLY A 251 -5.02 -24.50 -50.42
N GLY A 252 -4.41 -23.66 -51.25
CA GLY A 252 -4.78 -23.55 -52.65
C GLY A 252 -4.15 -24.68 -53.47
N VAL A 253 -4.97 -25.49 -54.15
CA VAL A 253 -4.57 -26.26 -55.34
C VAL A 253 -5.76 -26.39 -56.29
N LYS A 254 -5.53 -25.86 -57.51
CA LYS A 254 -6.27 -25.96 -58.78
C LYS A 254 -7.47 -25.05 -58.98
#